data_AF-A0A4U5QWK1-F1
#
_entry.id   AF-A0A4U5QWK1-F1
#
_cell.length_a   1.000
_cell.length_b   1.000
_cell.length_c   1.000
_cell.angle_alpha   90.00
_cell.angle_beta   90.00
_cell.angle_gamma   90.00
#
_symmetry.space_group_name_H-M   'P 1'
#
loop_
_entity.id
_entity.type
_entity.pdbx_description
1 polymer ?
#
loop_
_entity_poly.entity_id
_entity_poly.type
_entity_poly.pdbx_seq_one_letter_code
_entity_poly.pdbx_strand_id
1 'polypeptide(L)'
;MMLQQRPFPRMIQKNLGLTAFLGYKAGMTHLVREVEKPGSKLHKKETCEAFTIIETPPMVVGVVGYINTPGGLRSLSTVWAQHLSEEVRRRFYKNWCKSKKKAFTKYCKKYESEDGKKDIEAIGETEKTFPLVCY
;
A
#
# COMPACT_ATOMS: atom_id res chain seq x y z
N MET A 1 -8.42 10.29 6.35
CA MET A 1 -7.39 10.94 5.51
C MET A 1 -7.16 10.05 4.30
N MET A 2 -7.88 10.31 3.22
CA MET A 2 -7.65 9.63 1.94
C MET A 2 -6.38 10.23 1.34
N LEU A 3 -5.32 9.43 1.17
CA LEU A 3 -4.22 9.83 0.31
C LEU A 3 -4.75 9.82 -1.12
N GLN A 4 -5.03 11.00 -1.66
CA GLN A 4 -5.48 11.17 -3.03
C GLN A 4 -4.28 11.02 -3.97
N GLN A 5 -3.90 9.78 -4.26
CA GLN A 5 -2.92 9.52 -5.29
C GLN A 5 -3.56 9.70 -6.68
N ARG A 6 -3.04 10.68 -7.42
CA ARG A 6 -3.30 10.90 -8.86
C ARG A 6 -2.51 9.85 -9.69
N PRO A 7 -2.73 9.74 -11.01
CA PRO A 7 -2.82 8.47 -11.74
C PRO A 7 -1.63 7.52 -11.54
N PHE A 8 -1.93 6.24 -11.35
CA PHE A 8 -0.93 5.18 -11.33
C PHE A 8 -0.18 5.10 -12.68
N PRO A 9 1.10 4.67 -12.66
CA PRO A 9 1.83 4.27 -13.85
C PRO A 9 1.00 3.35 -14.75
N ARG A 10 1.08 3.56 -16.07
CA ARG A 10 0.50 2.64 -17.04
C ARG A 10 1.21 1.29 -16.90
N MET A 11 0.43 0.21 -16.75
CA MET A 11 0.97 -1.14 -16.66
C MET A 11 1.50 -1.55 -18.04
N ILE A 12 2.83 -1.52 -18.22
CA ILE A 12 3.52 -1.80 -19.50
C ILE A 12 4.01 -3.27 -19.57
N GLN A 13 4.17 -3.94 -18.42
CA GLN A 13 4.61 -5.33 -18.32
C GLN A 13 3.72 -6.15 -17.38
N LYS A 14 3.65 -7.45 -17.67
CA LYS A 14 2.81 -8.47 -16.98
C LYS A 14 3.34 -8.93 -15.62
N ASN A 15 4.41 -8.33 -15.11
CA ASN A 15 4.99 -8.72 -13.82
C ASN A 15 4.19 -8.10 -12.68
N LEU A 16 3.75 -8.96 -11.75
CA LEU A 16 3.06 -8.55 -10.54
C LEU A 16 4.06 -7.86 -9.59
N GLY A 17 4.00 -6.53 -9.54
CA GLY A 17 4.76 -5.72 -8.58
C GLY A 17 3.86 -4.65 -7.94
N LEU A 18 4.13 -4.32 -6.68
CA LEU A 18 3.45 -3.23 -5.98
C LEU A 18 3.87 -1.89 -6.58
N THR A 19 2.90 -1.04 -6.90
CA THR A 19 3.15 0.22 -7.62
C THR A 19 3.59 1.38 -6.71
N ALA A 20 3.27 1.30 -5.41
CA ALA A 20 3.56 2.35 -4.44
C ALA A 20 3.83 1.77 -3.06
N PHE A 21 4.57 2.54 -2.25
CA PHE A 21 4.81 2.27 -0.83
C PHE A 21 4.57 3.55 -0.03
N LEU A 22 4.36 3.43 1.29
CA LEU A 22 4.30 4.57 2.20
C LEU A 22 5.57 4.56 3.05
N GLY A 23 6.03 5.75 3.41
CA GLY A 23 7.15 5.90 4.32
C GLY A 23 7.05 7.20 5.09
N TYR A 24 7.81 7.26 6.18
CA TYR A 24 7.87 8.42 7.07
C TYR A 24 9.21 9.11 6.88
N LYS A 25 9.19 10.45 6.82
CA LYS A 25 10.41 11.23 6.73
C LYS A 25 11.14 11.15 8.08
N ALA A 26 12.27 10.45 8.11
CA ALA A 26 13.08 10.30 9.32
C ALA A 26 14.05 11.48 9.50
N GLY A 27 14.62 11.98 8.40
CA GLY A 27 15.59 13.07 8.46
C GLY A 27 16.22 13.40 7.11
N MET A 28 17.19 14.30 7.13
CA MET A 28 17.96 14.70 5.95
C MET A 28 19.44 14.76 6.31
N THR A 29 20.27 14.21 5.45
CA THR A 29 21.73 14.09 5.63
C THR A 29 22.43 14.36 4.29
N HIS A 30 23.76 14.44 4.29
CA HIS A 30 24.55 14.61 3.08
C HIS A 30 25.43 13.38 2.83
N LEU A 31 25.51 12.96 1.57
CA LEU A 31 26.33 11.84 1.11
C LEU A 31 27.48 12.42 0.32
N VAL A 32 28.70 11.98 0.61
CA VAL A 32 29.83 12.19 -0.28
C VAL A 32 29.88 10.98 -1.22
N ARG A 33 29.73 11.21 -2.53
CA ARG A 33 29.96 10.17 -3.55
C ARG A 33 30.84 10.68 -4.66
N GLU A 34 31.55 9.76 -5.29
CA GLU A 34 32.21 10.02 -6.56
C GLU A 34 31.17 10.03 -7.69
N VAL A 35 31.24 11.04 -8.56
CA VAL A 35 30.28 11.20 -9.66
C VAL A 35 30.83 10.57 -10.95
N GLU A 36 30.22 9.45 -11.35
CA GLU A 36 30.45 8.82 -12.66
C GLU A 36 29.45 9.34 -13.70
N LYS A 37 29.68 10.56 -14.22
CA LYS A 37 28.95 11.11 -15.37
C LYS A 37 29.93 11.66 -16.42
N PRO A 38 30.24 10.89 -17.48
CA PRO A 38 31.11 11.35 -18.57
C PRO A 38 30.58 12.64 -19.21
N GLY A 39 31.46 13.62 -19.44
CA GLY A 39 31.09 14.94 -19.98
C GLY A 39 30.67 15.99 -18.93
N SER A 40 30.55 15.61 -17.65
CA SER A 40 30.36 16.55 -16.55
C SER A 40 31.70 17.10 -16.04
N LYS A 41 31.76 18.39 -15.65
CA LYS A 41 32.91 19.01 -14.97
C LYS A 41 33.24 18.34 -13.62
N LEU A 42 32.28 17.62 -13.06
CA LEU A 42 32.36 16.89 -11.80
C LEU A 42 32.70 15.40 -11.98
N HIS A 43 33.02 14.94 -13.18
CA HIS A 43 33.40 13.55 -13.41
C HIS A 43 34.66 13.17 -12.61
N LYS A 44 34.62 12.03 -11.91
CA LYS A 44 35.70 11.52 -11.04
C LYS A 44 36.10 12.48 -9.91
N LYS A 45 35.14 13.27 -9.43
CA LYS A 45 35.29 14.13 -8.26
C LYS A 45 34.27 13.76 -7.20
N GLU A 46 34.68 13.93 -5.95
CA GLU A 46 33.79 13.83 -4.80
C GLU A 46 32.84 15.02 -4.78
N THR A 47 31.55 14.74 -4.63
CA THR A 47 30.50 15.77 -4.49
C THR A 47 29.62 15.42 -3.29
N CYS A 48 29.29 16.43 -2.49
CA CYS A 48 28.33 16.32 -1.40
C CYS A 48 26.91 16.54 -1.93
N GLU A 49 26.07 15.51 -1.87
CA GLU A 49 24.65 15.61 -2.24
C GLU A 49 23.75 15.43 -1.03
N ALA A 50 22.70 16.25 -0.90
CA ALA A 50 21.72 16.12 0.16
C ALA A 50 20.72 15.00 -0.17
N PHE A 51 20.45 14.13 0.80
CA PHE A 51 19.46 13.05 0.68
C PHE A 51 18.52 13.03 1.88
N THR A 52 17.28 12.63 1.63
CA THR A 52 16.26 12.44 2.68
C THR A 52 16.15 10.97 3.00
N ILE A 53 16.19 10.63 4.28
CA ILE A 53 15.98 9.27 4.77
C ILE A 53 14.48 9.08 5.00
N ILE A 54 13.93 8.06 4.36
CA ILE A 54 12.53 7.66 4.50
C ILE A 54 12.50 6.30 5.18
N GLU A 55 11.86 6.23 6.35
CA GLU A 55 11.61 4.98 7.06
C GLU A 55 10.39 4.29 6.44
N THR A 56 10.58 3.05 5.98
CA THR A 56 9.55 2.26 5.30
C THR A 56 9.34 0.94 6.04
N PRO A 57 8.41 0.88 6.99
CA PRO A 57 8.06 -0.37 7.65
C PRO A 57 7.23 -1.26 6.74
N PRO A 58 7.07 -2.56 7.08
CA PRO A 58 6.34 -3.52 6.27
C PRO A 58 4.83 -3.21 6.23
N MET A 59 4.22 -3.29 5.04
CA MET A 59 2.84 -2.84 4.81
C MET A 59 2.08 -3.76 3.84
N VAL A 60 1.27 -4.69 4.34
CA VAL A 60 0.25 -5.39 3.53
C VAL A 60 -0.95 -5.74 4.39
N VAL A 61 -2.16 -5.44 3.93
CA VAL A 61 -3.38 -5.62 4.75
C VAL A 61 -4.60 -6.13 3.94
N GLY A 62 -4.73 -5.76 2.66
CA GLY A 62 -5.86 -6.18 1.84
C GLY A 62 -5.75 -5.77 0.38
N VAL A 63 -6.83 -5.98 -0.37
CA VAL A 63 -6.92 -5.82 -1.82
C VAL A 63 -8.30 -5.25 -2.20
N VAL A 64 -8.36 -4.35 -3.18
CA VAL A 64 -9.61 -3.79 -3.73
C VAL A 64 -9.71 -4.07 -5.21
N GLY A 65 -10.85 -4.64 -5.60
CA GLY A 65 -11.24 -4.79 -7.00
C GLY A 65 -11.95 -3.54 -7.52
N TYR A 66 -11.56 -3.10 -8.71
CA TYR A 66 -12.18 -1.97 -9.43
C TYR A 66 -12.81 -2.44 -10.73
N ILE A 67 -13.98 -1.89 -11.06
CA ILE A 67 -14.67 -2.07 -12.34
C ILE A 67 -14.68 -0.76 -13.12
N ASN A 68 -14.51 -0.88 -14.44
CA ASN A 68 -14.67 0.24 -15.36
C ASN A 68 -16.15 0.50 -15.62
N THR A 69 -16.67 1.60 -15.09
CA THR A 69 -18.03 2.09 -15.38
C THR A 69 -17.92 3.26 -16.38
N PRO A 70 -18.92 3.57 -17.21
CA PRO A 70 -18.88 4.73 -18.12
C PRO A 70 -18.58 6.07 -17.42
N GLY A 71 -18.86 6.21 -16.11
CA GLY A 71 -18.48 7.36 -15.29
C GLY A 71 -17.09 7.30 -14.65
N GLY A 72 -16.28 6.28 -14.96
CA GLY A 72 -14.94 6.06 -14.41
C GLY A 72 -14.81 4.76 -13.60
N LEU A 73 -13.66 4.59 -12.94
CA LEU A 73 -13.38 3.42 -12.11
C LEU A 73 -14.18 3.48 -10.80
N ARG A 74 -14.92 2.42 -10.51
CA ARG A 74 -15.67 2.25 -9.25
C ARG A 74 -15.11 1.07 -8.47
N SER A 75 -14.98 1.21 -7.15
CA SER A 75 -14.63 0.09 -6.27
C SER A 75 -15.80 -0.89 -6.15
N LEU A 76 -15.57 -2.17 -6.47
CA LEU A 76 -16.60 -3.21 -6.36
C LEU A 76 -16.63 -3.79 -4.95
N SER A 77 -15.52 -4.36 -4.50
CA SER A 77 -15.40 -4.99 -3.20
C SER A 77 -13.97 -4.98 -2.70
N THR A 78 -13.82 -5.21 -1.39
CA THR A 78 -12.54 -5.19 -0.69
C THR A 78 -12.35 -6.51 0.03
N VAL A 79 -11.24 -7.19 -0.26
CA VAL A 79 -10.79 -8.40 0.44
C VAL A 79 -9.74 -7.99 1.46
N TRP A 80 -9.93 -8.40 2.71
CA TRP A 80 -8.98 -8.16 3.79
C TRP A 80 -8.31 -9.46 4.18
N ALA A 81 -7.07 -9.40 4.67
CA ALA A 81 -6.41 -10.58 5.23
C ALA A 81 -7.21 -11.18 6.41
N GLN A 82 -7.11 -12.50 6.60
CA GLN A 82 -7.76 -13.20 7.72
C GLN A 82 -7.25 -12.68 9.08
N HIS A 83 -5.93 -12.54 9.21
CA HIS A 83 -5.27 -12.07 10.42
C HIS A 83 -4.84 -10.62 10.24
N LEU A 84 -5.54 -9.70 10.91
CA LEU A 84 -5.21 -8.28 10.94
C LEU A 84 -4.53 -7.91 12.26
N SER A 85 -3.44 -7.14 12.18
CA SER A 85 -2.76 -6.61 13.36
C SER A 85 -3.64 -5.59 14.10
N GLU A 86 -3.35 -5.39 15.40
CA GLU A 86 -4.09 -4.42 16.22
C GLU A 86 -3.93 -2.98 15.71
N GLU A 87 -2.76 -2.66 15.14
CA GLU A 87 -2.41 -1.34 14.59
C GLU A 87 -3.38 -0.93 13.47
N VAL A 88 -3.66 -1.86 12.55
CA VAL A 88 -4.64 -1.64 11.49
C VAL A 88 -6.04 -1.44 12.08
N ARG A 89 -6.43 -2.25 13.07
CA ARG A 89 -7.74 -2.13 13.72
C ARG A 89 -7.89 -0.77 14.41
N ARG A 90 -6.80 -0.19 14.91
CA ARG A 90 -6.77 1.14 15.54
C ARG A 90 -7.29 2.25 14.62
N ARG A 91 -7.04 2.16 13.30
CA ARG A 91 -7.54 3.15 12.33
C ARG A 91 -9.06 3.26 12.28
N PHE A 92 -9.78 2.19 12.62
CA PHE A 92 -11.24 2.15 12.56
C PHE A 92 -11.92 2.78 13.78
N TYR A 93 -11.14 3.23 14.77
CA TYR A 93 -11.66 3.87 15.96
C TYR A 93 -10.97 5.20 16.23
N LYS A 94 -11.76 6.25 16.44
CA LYS A 94 -11.24 7.54 16.91
C LYS A 94 -10.68 7.44 18.33
N ASN A 95 -11.39 6.72 19.21
CA ASN A 95 -11.00 6.49 20.60
C ASN A 95 -10.76 4.99 20.85
N TRP A 96 -9.56 4.50 20.55
CA TRP A 96 -9.22 3.07 20.63
C TRP A 96 -9.38 2.49 22.03
N CYS A 97 -8.73 3.09 23.03
CA CYS A 97 -8.67 2.56 24.40
C CYS A 97 -10.03 2.47 25.10
N LYS A 98 -10.98 3.33 24.71
CA LYS A 98 -12.36 3.34 25.25
C LYS A 98 -13.32 2.45 24.45
N SER A 99 -12.86 1.86 23.35
CA SER A 99 -13.70 1.05 22.47
C SER A 99 -13.73 -0.42 22.88
N LYS A 100 -14.78 -1.15 22.46
CA LYS A 100 -14.87 -2.61 22.64
C LYS A 100 -14.01 -3.41 21.65
N LYS A 101 -13.22 -2.73 20.78
CA LYS A 101 -12.31 -3.34 19.79
C LYS A 101 -12.95 -4.51 19.01
N LYS A 102 -14.14 -4.32 18.44
CA LYS A 102 -14.90 -5.36 17.70
C LYS A 102 -14.72 -5.34 16.18
N ALA A 103 -13.93 -4.42 15.62
CA ALA A 103 -13.67 -4.33 14.19
C ALA A 103 -13.07 -5.65 13.67
N PHE A 104 -13.51 -6.10 12.49
CA PHE A 104 -13.11 -7.34 11.81
C PHE A 104 -13.40 -8.68 12.52
N THR A 105 -13.94 -8.69 13.74
CA THR A 105 -14.24 -9.94 14.47
C THR A 105 -15.20 -10.87 13.73
N LYS A 106 -16.23 -10.33 13.07
CA LYS A 106 -17.16 -11.12 12.22
C LYS A 106 -16.52 -11.53 10.89
N TYR A 107 -15.62 -10.70 10.36
CA TYR A 107 -14.98 -10.95 9.06
C TYR A 107 -13.95 -12.08 9.17
N CYS A 108 -13.16 -12.12 10.24
CA CYS A 108 -12.24 -13.23 10.51
C CYS A 108 -12.97 -14.58 10.58
N LYS A 109 -14.18 -14.62 11.16
CA LYS A 109 -15.01 -15.84 11.22
C LYS A 109 -15.51 -16.31 9.85
N LYS A 110 -15.62 -15.43 8.86
CA LYS A 110 -16.01 -15.82 7.49
C LYS A 110 -14.97 -16.72 6.82
N TYR A 111 -13.70 -16.57 7.20
CA TYR A 111 -12.63 -17.46 6.74
C TYR A 111 -12.72 -18.86 7.34
N GLU A 112 -13.50 -19.06 8.41
CA GLU A 112 -13.68 -20.39 9.03
C GLU A 112 -14.80 -21.18 8.34
N SER A 113 -15.83 -20.49 7.84
CA SER A 113 -16.94 -21.10 7.08
C SER A 113 -16.57 -21.40 5.63
N GLU A 114 -16.98 -22.55 5.09
CA GLU A 114 -16.73 -22.92 3.69
C GLU A 114 -17.39 -21.96 2.69
N ASP A 115 -18.62 -21.51 2.97
CA ASP A 115 -19.33 -20.55 2.12
C ASP A 115 -18.61 -19.20 2.07
N GLY A 116 -18.08 -18.75 3.21
CA GLY A 116 -17.34 -17.49 3.30
C GLY A 116 -16.00 -17.51 2.57
N LYS A 117 -15.34 -18.68 2.43
CA LYS A 117 -14.12 -18.82 1.61
C LYS A 117 -14.44 -18.67 0.12
N LYS A 118 -15.52 -19.30 -0.35
CA LYS A 118 -15.99 -19.22 -1.74
C LYS A 118 -16.33 -17.78 -2.13
N ASP A 119 -17.01 -17.05 -1.25
CA ASP A 119 -17.32 -15.62 -1.46
C ASP A 119 -16.06 -14.75 -1.62
N ILE A 120 -14.99 -15.07 -0.90
CA ILE A 120 -13.73 -14.31 -0.92
C ILE A 120 -12.91 -14.64 -2.17
N GLU A 121 -12.88 -15.91 -2.56
CA GLU A 121 -12.22 -16.37 -3.79
C GLU A 121 -12.87 -15.76 -5.03
N ALA A 122 -14.21 -15.73 -5.10
CA ALA A 122 -14.95 -15.14 -6.20
C ALA A 122 -14.65 -13.64 -6.41
N ILE A 123 -14.28 -12.92 -5.34
CA ILE A 123 -13.91 -11.50 -5.43
C ILE A 123 -12.48 -11.31 -5.98
N GLY A 124 -11.59 -12.27 -5.76
CA GLY A 124 -10.18 -12.22 -6.18
C GLY A 124 -9.98 -12.21 -7.69
N GLU A 125 -10.94 -12.72 -8.46
CA GLU A 125 -10.86 -12.88 -9.92
C GLU A 125 -11.19 -11.61 -10.73
N THR A 126 -11.45 -10.47 -10.07
CA THR A 126 -11.85 -9.24 -10.76
C THR A 126 -10.72 -8.60 -11.59
N GLU A 127 -11.11 -7.94 -12.70
CA GLU A 127 -10.20 -7.51 -13.79
C GLU A 127 -9.10 -6.51 -13.38
N LYS A 128 -9.33 -5.67 -12.36
CA LYS A 128 -8.36 -4.67 -11.89
C LYS A 128 -8.28 -4.65 -10.38
N THR A 129 -7.21 -5.26 -9.91
CA THR A 129 -6.98 -5.51 -8.49
C THR A 129 -5.84 -4.61 -8.02
N PHE A 130 -6.13 -3.73 -7.05
CA PHE A 130 -5.12 -2.86 -6.43
C PHE A 130 -4.90 -3.25 -4.97
N PRO A 131 -3.64 -3.35 -4.52
CA PRO A 131 -3.33 -3.62 -3.12
C PRO A 131 -3.80 -2.45 -2.25
N LEU A 132 -4.54 -2.76 -1.20
CA LEU A 132 -4.89 -1.80 -0.16
C LEU A 132 -3.77 -1.78 0.86
N VAL A 133 -3.19 -0.60 0.98
CA VAL A 133 -2.12 -0.34 1.92
C VAL A 133 -2.70 0.42 3.12
N CYS A 134 -2.81 -0.27 4.25
CA CYS A 134 -3.15 0.32 5.54
C CYS A 134 -1.96 0.22 6.50
N TYR A 135 -2.00 1.06 7.52
CA TYR A 135 -1.08 1.15 8.66
C TYR A 135 -1.93 1.12 9.94
#